data_AF-A0A2V6FJA7-F1
#
_entry.id   AF-A0A2V6FJA7-F1
#
_cell.length_a   1.000
_cell.length_b   1.000
_cell.length_c   1.000
_cell.angle_alpha   90.00
_cell.angle_beta   90.00
_cell.angle_gamma   90.00
#
_symmetry.space_group_name_H-M   'P 1'
#
loop_
_entity.id
_entity.type
_entity.pdbx_description
1 polymer ?
#
loop_
_entity_poly.entity_id
_entity_poly.type
_entity_poly.pdbx_seq_one_letter_code
_entity_poly.pdbx_strand_id
1 'polypeptide(L)'
;AANWLRLAWENDAQGILHLANSGRCSWQEWAQYAIDVCHNLGIPLKAERVGKLSLAEMKNFVARRPVYTVLSTAKFTALTGVQPRHWREAIAEYISAHVSKK
;
A
#
# COMPACT_ATOMS: atom_id res chain seq x y z
N ALA A 1 -3.25 7.27 -8.61
CA ALA A 1 -2.75 8.59 -8.15
C ALA A 1 -3.46 9.75 -8.85
N ALA A 2 -3.50 9.80 -10.18
CA ALA A 2 -4.13 10.91 -10.93
C ALA A 2 -5.58 11.24 -10.50
N ASN A 3 -6.41 10.23 -10.22
CA ASN A 3 -7.80 10.45 -9.82
C ASN A 3 -7.96 11.12 -8.45
N TRP A 4 -7.07 10.85 -7.48
CA TRP A 4 -7.16 11.50 -6.16
C TRP A 4 -6.73 12.96 -6.20
N LEU A 5 -5.76 13.30 -7.05
CA LEU A 5 -5.38 14.70 -7.28
C LEU A 5 -6.51 15.46 -7.97
N ARG A 6 -7.17 14.85 -8.96
CA ARG A 6 -8.37 15.42 -9.59
C ARG A 6 -9.47 15.68 -8.56
N LEU A 7 -9.80 14.68 -7.73
CA LEU A 7 -10.82 14.84 -6.69
C LEU A 7 -10.47 15.97 -5.70
N ALA A 8 -9.21 16.06 -5.27
CA ALA A 8 -8.77 17.16 -4.42
C ALA A 8 -8.94 18.51 -5.12
N TRP A 9 -8.55 18.61 -6.40
CA TRP A 9 -8.70 19.82 -7.19
C TRP A 9 -10.17 20.23 -7.38
N GLU A 10 -11.03 19.30 -7.77
CA GLU A 10 -12.47 19.54 -7.99
C GLU A 10 -13.24 19.90 -6.71
N ASN A 11 -12.68 19.59 -5.53
CA ASN A 11 -13.21 19.99 -4.23
C ASN A 11 -12.43 21.15 -3.61
N ASP A 12 -11.76 21.96 -4.43
CA ASP A 12 -11.01 23.17 -4.03
C ASP A 12 -10.05 22.95 -2.83
N ALA A 13 -9.37 21.79 -2.80
CA ALA A 13 -8.48 21.43 -1.70
C ALA A 13 -7.41 22.50 -1.43
N GLN A 14 -7.39 23.02 -0.19
CA GLN A 14 -6.36 23.95 0.27
C GLN A 14 -5.43 23.32 1.33
N GLY A 15 -4.15 23.69 1.25
CA GLY A 15 -3.11 23.26 2.17
C GLY A 15 -2.65 21.82 1.97
N ILE A 16 -2.12 21.21 3.03
CA ILE A 16 -1.49 19.88 2.97
C ILE A 16 -2.53 18.77 3.17
N LEU A 17 -2.44 17.73 2.33
CA LEU A 17 -3.23 16.49 2.42
C LEU A 17 -2.31 15.28 2.47
N HIS A 18 -2.72 14.25 3.23
CA HIS A 18 -2.13 12.93 3.16
C HIS A 18 -2.91 12.06 2.17
N LEU A 19 -2.19 11.37 1.28
CA LEU A 19 -2.75 10.46 0.30
C LEU A 19 -2.02 9.12 0.37
N ALA A 20 -2.73 8.09 0.81
CA ALA A 20 -2.27 6.71 0.87
C ALA A 20 -3.48 5.77 0.77
N ASN A 21 -3.25 4.50 0.43
CA ASN A 21 -4.29 3.48 0.60
C ASN A 21 -4.69 3.36 2.08
N SER A 22 -5.93 2.99 2.34
CA SER A 22 -6.41 2.79 3.71
C SER A 22 -5.90 1.47 4.30
N GLY A 23 -6.02 1.37 5.62
CA GLY A 23 -5.47 0.28 6.41
C GLY A 23 -4.00 0.53 6.80
N ARG A 24 -3.43 -0.46 7.47
CA ARG A 24 -2.02 -0.47 7.87
C ARG A 24 -1.47 -1.88 7.76
N CYS A 25 -0.17 -1.98 7.56
CA CYS A 25 0.57 -3.22 7.59
C CYS A 25 2.05 -2.95 7.82
N SER A 26 2.75 -3.96 8.31
CA SER A 26 4.20 -4.07 8.21
C SER A 26 4.62 -4.47 6.79
N TRP A 27 5.90 -4.31 6.47
CA TRP A 27 6.48 -4.82 5.21
C TRP A 27 6.32 -6.33 5.05
N GLN A 28 6.40 -7.08 6.15
CA GLN A 28 6.24 -8.53 6.14
C GLN A 28 4.81 -8.93 5.75
N GLU A 29 3.80 -8.30 6.33
CA GLU A 29 2.39 -8.56 6.01
C GLU A 29 2.05 -8.16 4.58
N TRP A 30 2.58 -7.02 4.11
CA TRP A 30 2.42 -6.55 2.74
C TRP A 30 2.98 -7.58 1.74
N ALA A 31 4.21 -8.04 1.97
CA ALA A 31 4.89 -9.01 1.12
C ALA A 31 4.23 -10.39 1.17
N GLN A 32 3.82 -10.86 2.35
CA GLN A 32 3.11 -12.13 2.49
C GLN A 32 1.81 -12.10 1.68
N TYR A 33 1.01 -11.03 1.81
CA TYR A 33 -0.24 -10.93 1.09
C TYR A 33 -0.04 -10.88 -0.44
N ALA A 34 1.03 -10.25 -0.92
CA ALA A 34 1.36 -10.29 -2.35
C ALA A 34 1.65 -11.71 -2.84
N ILE A 35 2.42 -12.51 -2.07
CA ILE A 35 2.67 -13.93 -2.37
C ILE A 35 1.35 -14.73 -2.36
N ASP A 36 0.51 -14.52 -1.34
CA ASP A 36 -0.78 -15.22 -1.22
C ASP A 36 -1.68 -14.93 -2.43
N VAL A 37 -1.74 -13.67 -2.90
CA VAL A 37 -2.47 -13.30 -4.12
C VAL A 37 -1.90 -14.02 -5.34
N CYS A 38 -0.58 -14.04 -5.51
CA CYS A 38 0.04 -14.74 -6.63
C CYS A 38 -0.32 -16.23 -6.66
N HIS A 39 -0.26 -16.92 -5.52
CA HIS A 39 -0.65 -18.32 -5.42
C HIS A 39 -2.14 -18.54 -5.72
N ASN A 40 -3.02 -17.68 -5.21
CA ASN A 40 -4.45 -17.74 -5.51
C ASN A 40 -4.76 -17.55 -7.00
N LEU A 41 -3.88 -16.85 -7.73
CA LEU A 41 -3.95 -16.67 -9.18
C LEU A 41 -3.18 -17.75 -9.97
N GLY A 42 -2.63 -18.77 -9.31
CA GLY A 42 -1.87 -19.84 -9.95
C GLY A 42 -0.49 -19.43 -10.48
N ILE A 43 0.05 -18.29 -10.03
CA ILE A 43 1.36 -17.79 -10.46
C ILE A 43 2.45 -18.60 -9.75
N PRO A 44 3.36 -19.27 -10.48
CA PRO A 44 4.38 -20.11 -9.87
C PRO A 44 5.43 -19.27 -9.15
N LEU A 45 5.55 -19.46 -7.84
CA LEU A 45 6.58 -18.85 -6.99
C LEU A 45 7.28 -19.95 -6.18
N LYS A 46 8.57 -19.76 -5.92
CA LYS A 46 9.31 -20.64 -4.99
C LYS A 46 9.08 -20.26 -3.52
N ALA A 47 8.66 -19.03 -3.27
CA ALA A 47 8.52 -18.48 -1.92
C ALA A 47 7.09 -18.68 -1.42
N GLU A 48 6.94 -19.32 -0.27
CA GLU A 48 5.63 -19.57 0.36
C GLU A 48 5.35 -18.63 1.53
N ARG A 49 6.39 -18.30 2.30
CA ARG A 49 6.28 -17.54 3.54
C ARG A 49 7.34 -16.46 3.62
N VAL A 50 6.94 -15.28 4.10
CA VAL A 50 7.85 -14.18 4.41
C VAL A 50 8.16 -14.21 5.91
N GLY A 51 9.44 -14.41 6.24
CA GLY A 51 9.90 -14.37 7.62
C GLY A 51 9.74 -12.99 8.25
N LYS A 52 9.60 -12.95 9.59
CA LYS A 52 9.60 -11.70 10.35
C LYS A 52 11.04 -11.27 10.62
N LEU A 53 11.32 -9.98 10.46
CA LEU A 53 12.59 -9.36 10.82
C LEU A 53 12.31 -7.95 11.34
N SER A 54 12.84 -7.60 12.51
CA SER A 54 12.65 -6.27 13.07
C SER A 54 13.51 -5.25 12.34
N LEU A 55 13.08 -3.98 12.32
CA LEU A 55 13.85 -2.92 11.68
C LEU A 55 15.21 -2.71 12.37
N ALA A 56 15.32 -2.98 13.68
CA ALA A 56 16.56 -2.86 14.44
C ALA A 56 17.63 -3.89 14.01
N GLU A 57 17.19 -5.05 13.51
CA GLU A 57 18.08 -6.09 13.00
C GLU A 57 18.59 -5.80 11.57
N MET A 58 17.96 -4.88 10.86
CA MET A 58 18.32 -4.50 9.49
C MET A 58 19.49 -3.51 9.47
N LYS A 59 20.71 -4.02 9.59
CA LYS A 59 21.96 -3.22 9.68
C LYS A 59 22.40 -2.55 8.38
N ASN A 60 21.79 -2.89 7.25
CA ASN A 60 22.24 -2.46 5.92
C ASN A 60 21.67 -1.10 5.47
N PHE A 61 20.82 -0.46 6.28
CA PHE A 61 20.27 0.85 5.93
C PHE A 61 21.26 1.98 6.24
N VAL A 62 21.64 2.73 5.22
CA VAL A 62 22.48 3.94 5.38
C VAL A 62 21.73 5.05 6.11
N ALA A 63 20.46 5.25 5.78
CA ALA A 63 19.61 6.27 6.39
C ALA A 63 18.62 5.66 7.38
N ARG A 64 18.37 6.36 8.48
CA ARG A 64 17.38 5.94 9.48
C ARG A 64 16.00 5.77 8.83
N ARG A 65 15.28 4.75 9.27
CA ARG A 65 13.92 4.44 8.79
C ARG A 65 12.95 4.64 9.96
N PRO A 66 11.88 5.43 9.79
CA PRO A 66 10.84 5.53 10.80
C PRO A 66 10.16 4.17 10.97
N VAL A 67 9.89 3.79 12.22
CA VAL A 67 9.20 2.53 12.55
C VAL A 67 7.72 2.55 12.18
N TYR A 68 7.13 3.74 12.03
CA TYR A 68 5.71 3.92 11.76
C TYR A 68 5.50 5.07 10.77
N THR A 69 4.96 4.75 9.59
CA THR A 69 4.76 5.69 8.48
C THR A 69 3.33 5.69 7.94
N VAL A 70 2.37 5.15 8.69
CA VAL A 70 0.95 5.17 8.30
C VAL A 70 0.45 6.60 8.33
N LEU A 71 -0.14 7.04 7.22
CA LEU A 71 -0.71 8.37 7.09
C LEU A 71 -2.24 8.32 7.24
N SER A 72 -2.79 9.14 8.13
CA SER A 72 -4.25 9.33 8.19
C SER A 72 -4.73 10.11 6.98
N THR A 73 -5.67 9.55 6.23
CA THR A 73 -6.32 10.18 5.07
C THR A 73 -7.64 10.87 5.42
N ALA A 74 -7.95 11.01 6.72
CA ALA A 74 -9.23 11.56 7.19
C ALA A 74 -9.56 12.95 6.62
N LYS A 75 -8.55 13.84 6.50
CA LYS A 75 -8.75 15.17 5.90
C LYS A 75 -9.16 15.08 4.42
N PHE A 76 -8.55 14.17 3.66
CA PHE A 76 -8.91 13.93 2.26
C PHE A 76 -10.32 13.35 2.14
N THR A 77 -10.65 12.36 2.98
CA THR A 77 -11.97 11.72 3.00
C THR A 77 -13.07 12.73 3.36
N ALA A 78 -12.84 13.57 4.36
CA ALA A 78 -13.80 14.59 4.77
C ALA A 78 -14.04 15.64 3.68
N LEU A 79 -12.98 16.02 2.95
CA LEU A 79 -13.08 17.00 1.88
C LEU A 79 -13.80 16.47 0.64
N THR A 80 -13.48 15.24 0.22
CA THR A 80 -13.90 14.70 -1.09
C THR A 80 -15.07 13.73 -0.99
N GLY A 81 -15.44 13.29 0.22
CA GLY A 81 -16.38 12.19 0.44
C GLY A 81 -15.84 10.81 0.05
N VAL A 82 -14.62 10.73 -0.50
CA VAL A 82 -14.05 9.48 -1.02
C VAL A 82 -13.05 8.90 -0.03
N GLN A 83 -13.31 7.67 0.41
CA GLN A 83 -12.36 6.90 1.19
C GLN A 83 -11.36 6.18 0.27
N PRO A 84 -10.04 6.34 0.48
CA PRO A 84 -9.05 5.56 -0.25
C PRO A 84 -9.25 4.05 -0.04
N ARG A 85 -9.20 3.27 -1.13
CA ARG A 85 -9.31 1.80 -1.09
C ARG A 85 -8.27 1.16 -0.17
N HIS A 86 -8.58 -0.02 0.36
CA HIS A 86 -7.67 -0.74 1.25
C HIS A 86 -6.42 -1.21 0.49
N TRP A 87 -5.27 -1.25 1.18
CA TRP A 87 -3.99 -1.64 0.55
C TRP A 87 -4.02 -3.05 -0.08
N ARG A 88 -4.79 -3.97 0.52
CA ARG A 88 -4.97 -5.34 -0.01
C ARG A 88 -5.67 -5.35 -1.37
N GLU A 89 -6.69 -4.52 -1.56
CA GLU A 89 -7.37 -4.40 -2.85
C GLU A 89 -6.41 -3.87 -3.91
N ALA A 90 -5.59 -2.86 -3.54
CA ALA A 90 -4.61 -2.27 -4.45
C ALA A 90 -3.56 -3.28 -4.95
N ILE A 91 -3.07 -4.15 -4.07
CA ILE A 91 -2.11 -5.21 -4.45
C ILE A 91 -2.77 -6.26 -5.34
N ALA A 92 -3.96 -6.73 -4.96
CA ALA A 92 -4.65 -7.78 -5.70
C ALA A 92 -4.96 -7.33 -7.14
N GLU A 93 -5.47 -6.11 -7.30
CA GLU A 93 -5.72 -5.50 -8.61
C GLU A 93 -4.42 -5.35 -9.41
N TYR A 94 -3.34 -4.86 -8.79
CA TYR A 94 -2.08 -4.66 -9.49
C TYR A 94 -1.51 -5.98 -10.03
N ILE A 95 -1.47 -7.03 -9.21
CA ILE A 95 -0.96 -8.36 -9.60
C ILE A 95 -1.82 -8.97 -10.70
N SER A 96 -3.15 -8.93 -10.55
CA SER A 96 -4.08 -9.45 -11.55
C SER A 96 -3.98 -8.70 -12.90
N ALA A 97 -3.76 -7.39 -12.86
CA ALA A 97 -3.68 -6.58 -14.07
C ALA A 97 -2.33 -6.69 -14.79
N HIS A 98 -1.21 -6.85 -14.06
CA HIS A 98 0.14 -6.68 -14.62
C HIS A 98 1.08 -7.87 -14.49
N VAL A 99 0.78 -8.82 -13.60
CA VAL A 99 1.65 -9.99 -13.34
C VAL A 99 1.05 -11.27 -13.92
N SER A 100 -0.25 -11.51 -13.72
CA SER A 100 -0.90 -12.73 -14.23
C SER A 100 -1.19 -12.71 -15.74
N LYS A 101 -1.06 -11.56 -16.41
CA LYS A 101 -1.30 -11.41 -17.86
C LYS A 101 -0.03 -11.51 -18.72
N LYS A 102 1.04 -12.10 -18.17
CA LYS A 102 2.23 -12.47 -18.93
C LYS A 102 2.24 -13.96 -19.21
#